data_AF-A0A962B3M1-F1
#
_entry.id   AF-A0A962B3M1-F1
#
_cell.length_a   1.000
_cell.length_b   1.000
_cell.length_c   1.000
_cell.angle_alpha   90.00
_cell.angle_beta   90.00
_cell.angle_gamma   90.00
#
_symmetry.space_group_name_H-M   'P 1'
#
loop_
_entity.id
_entity.type
_entity.pdbx_description
1 polymer ?
#
loop_
_entity_poly.entity_id
_entity_poly.type
_entity_poly.pdbx_seq_one_letter_code
_entity_poly.pdbx_strand_id
1 'polypeptide(L)'
;MVKALARAFRWRKMLDEGVHGTLEDLARAKALNATYVSRVLRLTLLAPEIVEAILDGRQSAELQLDDLLEAFPLDWDGQHRELKFAPS
;
A
#
# COMPACT_ATOMS: atom_id res chain seq x y z
N MET A 1 9.57 -0.85 -2.65
CA MET A 1 8.31 -1.11 -1.93
C MET A 1 8.24 -0.42 -0.57
N VAL A 2 9.27 -0.51 0.29
CA VAL A 2 9.35 0.19 1.59
C VAL A 2 8.92 1.67 1.54
N LYS A 3 9.46 2.47 0.60
CA LYS A 3 9.08 3.88 0.44
C LYS A 3 7.59 4.08 0.11
N ALA A 4 7.00 3.14 -0.64
CA ALA A 4 5.58 3.19 -1.00
C ALA A 4 4.70 2.86 0.22
N LEU A 5 5.06 1.85 1.00
CA LEU A 5 4.40 1.55 2.28
C LEU A 5 4.48 2.74 3.24
N ALA A 6 5.67 3.32 3.41
CA ALA A 6 5.86 4.50 4.26
C ALA A 6 4.97 5.67 3.81
N ARG A 7 4.81 5.89 2.50
CA ARG A 7 3.88 6.90 1.96
C ARG A 7 2.44 6.54 2.28
N ALA A 8 2.02 5.30 2.05
CA ALA A 8 0.67 4.83 2.30
C ALA A 8 0.23 5.09 3.75
N PHE A 9 1.02 4.63 4.72
CA PHE A 9 0.72 4.83 6.14
C PHE A 9 0.78 6.31 6.55
N ARG A 10 1.75 7.08 6.03
CA ARG A 10 1.82 8.53 6.31
C ARG A 10 0.62 9.27 5.75
N TRP A 11 0.18 8.93 4.54
CA TRP A 11 -0.95 9.56 3.88
C TRP A 11 -2.27 9.21 4.55
N ARG A 12 -2.45 7.94 4.94
CA ARG A 12 -3.55 7.48 5.78
C ARG A 12 -3.62 8.29 7.06
N LYS A 13 -2.52 8.39 7.79
CA LYS A 13 -2.43 9.18 9.03
C LYS A 13 -2.83 10.65 8.83
N MET A 14 -2.36 11.31 7.77
CA MET A 14 -2.76 12.70 7.49
C MET A 14 -4.25 12.85 7.20
N LEU A 15 -4.89 11.85 6.59
CA LEU A 15 -6.35 11.85 6.38
C LEU A 15 -7.08 11.61 7.70
N ASP A 16 -6.64 10.63 8.49
CA ASP A 16 -7.25 10.29 9.78
C ASP A 16 -7.14 11.44 10.79
N GLU A 17 -6.04 12.20 10.75
CA GLU A 17 -5.81 13.39 11.57
C GLU A 17 -6.49 14.65 11.00
N GLY A 18 -7.14 14.56 9.84
CA GLY A 18 -7.81 15.69 9.19
C GLY A 18 -6.87 16.77 8.63
N VAL A 19 -5.57 16.50 8.52
CA VAL A 19 -4.58 17.39 7.87
C VAL A 19 -4.98 17.68 6.43
N HIS A 20 -5.56 16.68 5.76
CA HIS A 20 -6.27 16.84 4.49
C HIS A 20 -7.67 16.26 4.65
N GLY A 21 -8.70 17.00 4.21
CA GLY A 21 -10.10 16.60 4.39
C GLY A 21 -10.57 15.51 3.43
N THR A 22 -9.91 15.38 2.27
CA THR A 22 -10.28 14.42 1.22
C THR A 22 -9.06 13.85 0.51
N LEU A 23 -9.28 12.79 -0.26
CA LEU A 23 -8.26 12.19 -1.11
C LEU A 23 -7.82 13.17 -2.22
N GLU A 24 -8.77 13.94 -2.75
CA GLU A 24 -8.55 14.98 -3.76
C GLU A 24 -7.67 16.12 -3.21
N ASP A 25 -7.89 16.54 -1.96
CA ASP A 25 -7.06 17.55 -1.32
C ASP A 25 -5.63 17.07 -1.10
N LEU A 26 -5.48 15.82 -0.64
CA LEU A 26 -4.17 15.20 -0.51
C LEU A 26 -3.45 15.10 -1.86
N ALA A 27 -4.16 14.67 -2.92
CA ALA A 27 -3.62 14.57 -4.26
C ALA A 27 -3.13 15.94 -4.78
N ARG A 28 -3.96 16.97 -4.63
CA ARG A 28 -3.60 18.36 -4.97
C ARG A 28 -2.36 18.83 -4.19
N ALA A 29 -2.31 18.58 -2.88
CA ALA A 29 -1.19 18.97 -2.02
C ALA A 29 0.13 18.25 -2.34
N LYS A 30 0.07 17.06 -2.97
CA LYS A 30 1.24 16.30 -3.42
C LYS A 30 1.56 16.48 -4.90
N ALA A 31 0.78 17.27 -5.64
CA ALA A 31 0.86 17.38 -7.10
C ALA A 31 0.78 16.01 -7.80
N LEU A 32 -0.12 15.15 -7.32
CA LEU A 32 -0.37 13.80 -7.83
C LEU A 32 -1.81 13.69 -8.32
N ASN A 33 -2.10 12.64 -9.10
CA ASN A 33 -3.47 12.30 -9.44
C ASN A 33 -4.13 11.50 -8.29
N ALA A 34 -5.44 11.67 -8.13
CA ALA A 34 -6.23 10.99 -7.09
C ALA A 34 -6.15 9.46 -7.23
N THR A 35 -6.18 8.94 -8.46
CA THR A 35 -6.08 7.49 -8.72
C THR A 35 -4.81 6.87 -8.13
N TYR A 36 -3.66 7.51 -8.28
CA TYR A 36 -2.37 7.06 -7.77
C TYR A 36 -2.32 7.17 -6.26
N VAL A 37 -2.85 8.26 -5.69
CA VAL A 37 -3.00 8.39 -4.23
C VAL A 37 -3.85 7.25 -3.68
N SER A 38 -4.96 6.91 -4.33
CA SER A 38 -5.81 5.78 -3.97
C SER A 38 -5.07 4.44 -4.05
N ARG A 39 -4.34 4.17 -5.15
CA ARG A 39 -3.51 2.96 -5.31
C ARG A 39 -2.47 2.83 -4.20
N VAL A 40 -1.80 3.92 -3.84
CA VAL A 40 -0.83 3.91 -2.73
C VAL A 40 -1.53 3.71 -1.39
N LEU A 41 -2.67 4.38 -1.14
CA LEU A 41 -3.43 4.22 0.11
C LEU A 41 -3.97 2.80 0.30
N ARG A 42 -4.29 2.08 -0.78
CA ARG A 42 -4.69 0.67 -0.70
C ARG A 42 -3.62 -0.20 -0.06
N LEU A 43 -2.34 0.16 -0.15
CA LEU A 43 -1.26 -0.59 0.49
C LEU A 43 -1.40 -0.65 2.02
N THR A 44 -2.20 0.21 2.65
CA THR A 44 -2.52 0.08 4.09
C THR A 44 -3.47 -1.07 4.40
N LEU A 45 -3.98 -1.76 3.37
CA LEU A 45 -4.90 -2.90 3.48
C LEU A 45 -4.18 -4.24 3.27
N LEU A 46 -2.86 -4.21 3.08
CA LEU A 46 -2.06 -5.42 2.97
C LEU A 46 -2.08 -6.21 4.29
N ALA A 47 -2.04 -7.52 4.17
CA ALA A 47 -1.84 -8.43 5.29
C ALA A 47 -0.57 -8.02 6.07
N PRO A 48 -0.61 -8.00 7.42
CA PRO A 48 0.53 -7.62 8.24
C PRO A 48 1.82 -8.36 7.88
N GLU A 49 1.73 -9.67 7.58
CA GLU A 49 2.85 -10.54 7.25
C GLU A 49 3.54 -10.12 5.95
N ILE A 50 2.78 -9.64 4.97
CA ILE A 50 3.29 -9.11 3.71
C ILE A 50 4.02 -7.78 3.96
N VAL A 51 3.43 -6.90 4.80
CA VAL A 51 4.06 -5.63 5.19
C VAL A 51 5.39 -5.91 5.88
N GLU A 52 5.43 -6.80 6.87
CA GLU A 52 6.64 -7.18 7.59
C GLU A 52 7.70 -7.77 6.66
N ALA A 53 7.33 -8.69 5.77
CA ALA A 53 8.28 -9.26 4.82
C ALA A 53 8.88 -8.20 3.89
N ILE A 54 8.10 -7.22 3.44
CA ILE A 54 8.62 -6.11 2.62
C ILE A 54 9.58 -5.23 3.42
N LEU A 55 9.29 -4.98 4.70
CA LEU A 55 10.14 -4.16 5.58
C LEU A 55 11.46 -4.87 5.89
N ASP A 56 11.41 -6.19 6.08
CA ASP A 56 12.57 -7.03 6.37
C ASP A 56 13.38 -7.41 5.11
N GLY A 57 12.89 -7.08 3.92
CA GLY A 57 13.51 -7.50 2.67
C GLY A 57 13.35 -9.00 2.36
N ARG A 58 12.38 -9.66 3.00
CA ARG A 58 12.06 -11.09 2.87
C ARG A 58 10.93 -11.38 1.87
N GLN A 59 10.40 -10.36 1.20
CA GLN A 59 9.40 -10.56 0.16
C GLN A 59 9.97 -11.36 -1.02
N SER A 60 9.09 -12.06 -1.77
CA SER A 60 9.47 -12.76 -3.00
C SER A 60 10.19 -11.83 -3.98
N ALA A 61 11.25 -12.31 -4.63
CA ALA A 61 11.96 -11.56 -5.66
C ALA A 61 11.08 -11.26 -6.89
N GLU A 62 10.02 -12.04 -7.09
CA GLU A 62 9.04 -11.81 -8.15
C GLU A 62 8.06 -10.68 -7.82
N LEU A 63 7.87 -10.35 -6.52
CA LEU A 63 6.92 -9.33 -6.10
C LEU A 63 7.51 -7.94 -6.33
N GLN A 64 6.96 -7.21 -7.30
CA GLN A 64 7.33 -5.85 -7.63
C GLN A 64 6.35 -4.84 -7.02
N LEU A 65 6.74 -3.55 -7.06
CA LEU A 65 5.85 -2.49 -6.61
C LEU A 65 4.59 -2.37 -7.48
N ASP A 66 4.70 -2.64 -8.78
CA ASP A 66 3.59 -2.50 -9.71
C ASP A 66 2.47 -3.51 -9.39
N ASP A 67 2.81 -4.73 -8.99
CA ASP A 67 1.85 -5.75 -8.54
C ASP A 67 1.03 -5.26 -7.33
N LEU A 68 1.69 -4.55 -6.40
CA LEU A 68 1.03 -3.98 -5.22
C LEU A 68 0.18 -2.75 -5.55
N LEU A 69 0.54 -2.00 -6.60
CA LEU A 69 -0.25 -0.85 -7.03
C LEU A 69 -1.43 -1.28 -7.90
N GLU A 70 -1.39 -2.45 -8.53
CA GLU A 70 -2.56 -3.07 -9.17
C GLU A 70 -3.61 -3.52 -8.15
N ALA A 71 -4.74 -4.02 -8.65
CA ALA A 71 -5.79 -4.47 -7.76
C ALA A 71 -5.43 -5.84 -7.16
N PHE A 72 -5.42 -5.91 -5.82
CA PHE A 72 -5.29 -7.16 -5.06
C PHE A 72 -6.53 -7.40 -4.17
N PRO A 73 -6.76 -8.65 -3.71
CA PRO A 73 -7.92 -9.02 -2.91
C PRO A 73 -7.91 -8.32 -1.56
N LEU A 74 -9.09 -8.05 -1.00
CA LEU A 74 -9.18 -7.41 0.33
C LEU A 74 -9.04 -8.41 1.46
N ASP A 75 -9.34 -9.69 1.22
CA ASP A 75 -9.10 -10.76 2.18
C ASP A 75 -7.62 -11.20 2.14
N TRP A 76 -7.05 -11.47 3.31
CA TRP A 76 -5.63 -11.78 3.43
C TRP A 76 -5.24 -13.12 2.80
N ASP A 77 -6.13 -14.12 2.81
CA ASP A 77 -5.89 -15.40 2.15
C ASP A 77 -5.77 -15.24 0.63
N GLY A 78 -6.61 -14.41 0.03
CA GLY A 78 -6.54 -14.00 -1.36
C GLY A 78 -5.25 -13.22 -1.66
N GLN A 79 -4.86 -12.29 -0.79
CA GLN A 79 -3.59 -11.59 -0.92
C GLN A 79 -2.39 -12.53 -0.91
N HIS A 80 -2.36 -13.50 0.01
CA HIS A 80 -1.28 -14.47 0.07
C HIS A 80 -1.17 -15.28 -1.23
N ARG A 81 -2.31 -15.68 -1.81
CA ARG A 81 -2.35 -16.42 -3.06
C ARG A 81 -1.90 -15.59 -4.26
N GLU A 82 -2.44 -14.38 -4.42
CA GLU A 82 -2.17 -13.55 -5.61
C GLU A 82 -0.80 -12.88 -5.57
N LEU A 83 -0.36 -12.44 -4.38
CA LEU A 83 0.96 -11.83 -4.19
C LEU A 83 2.06 -12.88 -3.97
N LYS A 84 1.72 -14.17 -4.16
CA LYS A 84 2.62 -15.33 -4.05
C LYS A 84 3.40 -15.32 -2.74
N PHE A 85 2.74 -14.93 -1.66
CA PHE A 85 3.31 -14.91 -0.33
C PHE A 85 3.16 -16.29 0.31
N ALA A 86 4.28 -16.91 0.66
CA ALA A 86 4.32 -18.10 1.48
C ALA A 86 4.84 -17.71 2.88
N PRO A 87 4.04 -17.85 3.95
CA PRO A 87 4.55 -17.64 5.30
C PRO A 87 5.70 -18.63 5.56
N SER A 88 6.79 -18.12 6.13
CA SER A 88 7.98 -18.89 6.49
C SER A 88 7.76 -19.71 7.76
#